data_AF-A0A7K2X9B2-F1
#
_entry.id   AF-A0A7K2X9B2-F1
#
_cell.length_a   1.000
_cell.length_b   1.000
_cell.length_c   1.000
_cell.angle_alpha   90.00
_cell.angle_beta   90.00
_cell.angle_gamma   90.00
#
_symmetry.space_group_name_H-M   'P 1'
#
loop_
_entity.id
_entity.type
_entity.pdbx_description
1 polymer ?
#
loop_
_entity_poly.entity_id
_entity_poly.type
_entity_poly.pdbx_seq_one_letter_code
_entity_poly.pdbx_strand_id
1 'polypeptide(L)'
;AGVSVESIGLVEAHGTGTGLGDPIEVEGLTRAWRAATDRSQFCALGSLKSNVGHLEPAAGLAGVVKVLLSMERGVVPPSLHVVRPNDHIRFEDTPF
;
A
#
# COMPACT_ATOMS: atom_id res chain seq x y z
N ALA A 1 -0.83 -13.21 -12.23
CA ALA A 1 -0.39 -12.28 -13.29
C ALA A 1 0.96 -12.64 -13.92
N GLY A 2 1.76 -13.57 -13.35
CA GLY A 2 3.11 -13.84 -13.87
C GLY A 2 4.08 -12.67 -13.66
N VAL A 3 3.82 -11.85 -12.64
CA VAL A 3 4.58 -10.63 -12.32
C VAL A 3 5.44 -10.91 -11.09
N SER A 4 6.72 -10.55 -11.15
CA SER A 4 7.60 -10.62 -9.99
C SER A 4 7.18 -9.58 -8.95
N VAL A 5 7.10 -9.96 -7.69
CA VAL A 5 6.80 -9.02 -6.59
C VAL A 5 7.79 -7.86 -6.56
N GLU A 6 9.06 -8.12 -6.86
CA GLU A 6 10.13 -7.11 -6.89
C GLU A 6 9.98 -6.07 -8.01
N SER A 7 9.11 -6.34 -8.99
CA SER A 7 8.78 -5.38 -10.05
C SER A 7 7.60 -4.47 -9.71
N ILE A 8 6.93 -4.68 -8.57
CA ILE A 8 5.80 -3.88 -8.12
C ILE A 8 6.33 -2.64 -7.40
N GLY A 9 6.11 -1.46 -7.98
CA GLY A 9 6.59 -0.19 -7.40
C GLY A 9 5.65 0.48 -6.40
N LEU A 10 4.36 0.15 -6.42
CA LEU A 10 3.34 0.73 -5.55
C LEU A 10 2.22 -0.28 -5.26
N VAL A 11 1.85 -0.41 -3.99
CA VAL A 11 0.60 -1.02 -3.56
C VAL A 11 -0.37 0.07 -3.11
N GLU A 12 -1.52 0.13 -3.79
CA GLU A 12 -2.68 0.88 -3.34
C GLU A 12 -3.50 0.00 -2.39
N ALA A 13 -3.31 0.24 -1.08
CA ALA A 13 -3.91 -0.55 -0.02
C ALA A 13 -5.41 -0.24 0.15
N HIS A 14 -6.10 -1.15 0.84
CA HIS A 14 -7.38 -0.87 1.44
C HIS A 14 -7.23 0.27 2.46
N GLY A 15 -6.27 0.19 3.39
CA GLY A 15 -5.79 1.28 4.23
C GLY A 15 -6.89 2.17 4.79
N THR A 16 -7.72 1.60 5.67
CA THR A 16 -8.87 2.31 6.28
C THR A 16 -8.47 3.13 7.49
N GLY A 17 -7.22 3.07 7.93
CA GLY A 17 -6.74 3.85 9.07
C GLY A 17 -7.16 3.25 10.40
N THR A 18 -7.43 1.94 10.45
CA THR A 18 -7.89 1.28 11.67
C THR A 18 -6.71 0.67 12.41
N GLY A 19 -6.67 0.85 13.73
CA GLY A 19 -5.54 0.37 14.55
C GLY A 19 -5.28 -1.14 14.45
N LEU A 20 -6.33 -1.93 14.16
CA LEU A 20 -6.23 -3.38 13.98
C LEU A 20 -6.12 -3.80 12.50
N GLY A 21 -6.87 -3.17 11.60
CA GLY A 21 -6.94 -3.59 10.21
C GLY A 21 -5.66 -3.30 9.43
N ASP A 22 -5.04 -2.14 9.66
CA ASP A 22 -3.85 -1.74 8.92
C ASP A 22 -2.66 -2.70 9.18
N PRO A 23 -2.36 -3.14 10.42
CA PRO A 23 -1.35 -4.18 10.65
C PRO A 23 -1.69 -5.53 10.00
N ILE A 24 -2.97 -5.94 10.01
CA ILE A 24 -3.40 -7.19 9.39
C ILE A 24 -3.18 -7.16 7.87
N GLU A 25 -3.47 -6.02 7.24
CA GLU A 25 -3.28 -5.84 5.80
C GLU A 25 -1.79 -5.95 5.42
N VAL A 26 -0.91 -5.25 6.12
CA VAL A 26 0.53 -5.28 5.85
C VAL A 26 1.13 -6.67 6.12
N GLU A 27 0.72 -7.34 7.19
CA GLU A 27 1.16 -8.70 7.51
C GLU A 27 0.73 -9.69 6.43
N GLY A 28 -0.53 -9.61 5.97
CA GLY A 28 -1.06 -10.47 4.93
C GLY A 28 -0.29 -10.31 3.61
N LEU A 29 -0.05 -9.07 3.19
CA LEU A 29 0.76 -8.77 2.01
C LEU A 29 2.21 -9.26 2.17
N THR A 30 2.83 -8.99 3.31
CA THR A 30 4.21 -9.40 3.60
C THR A 30 4.34 -10.92 3.53
N ARG A 31 3.45 -11.68 4.16
CA ARG A 31 3.45 -13.15 4.09
C ARG A 31 3.33 -13.67 2.67
N ALA A 32 2.46 -13.07 1.86
CA ALA A 32 2.29 -13.47 0.46
C ALA A 32 3.57 -13.23 -0.36
N TRP A 33 4.30 -12.15 -0.08
CA TRP A 33 5.49 -11.75 -0.85
C TRP A 33 6.77 -12.44 -0.37
N ARG A 34 6.86 -12.81 0.91
CA ARG A 34 8.01 -13.52 1.50
C ARG A 34 8.24 -14.91 0.91
N ALA A 35 7.25 -15.49 0.23
CA ALA A 35 7.45 -16.71 -0.55
C ALA A 35 8.30 -16.50 -1.82
N ALA A 36 8.48 -15.24 -2.26
CA ALA A 36 9.13 -14.89 -3.52
C ALA A 36 10.34 -13.95 -3.38
N THR A 37 10.50 -13.24 -2.25
CA THR A 37 11.64 -12.34 -2.03
C THR A 37 11.97 -12.14 -0.55
N ASP A 38 13.27 -12.00 -0.26
CA ASP A 38 13.79 -11.59 1.05
C ASP A 38 14.04 -10.07 1.13
N ARG A 39 13.87 -9.33 0.03
CA ARG A 39 14.07 -7.86 0.04
C ARG A 39 13.01 -7.17 0.90
N SER A 40 13.45 -6.15 1.63
CA SER A 40 12.59 -5.23 2.38
C SER A 40 12.65 -3.84 1.75
N GLN A 41 11.69 -2.97 2.07
CA GLN A 41 11.71 -1.53 1.76
C GLN A 41 11.93 -1.22 0.26
N PHE A 42 11.28 -1.96 -0.65
CA PHE A 42 11.43 -1.75 -2.10
C PHE A 42 10.14 -1.32 -2.80
N CYS A 43 8.99 -1.44 -2.15
CA CYS A 43 7.69 -1.15 -2.74
C CYS A 43 6.99 -0.03 -1.97
N ALA A 44 6.54 1.04 -2.64
CA ALA A 44 5.75 2.05 -1.95
C ALA A 44 4.39 1.49 -1.49
N LEU A 45 3.92 1.92 -0.33
CA LEU A 45 2.58 1.60 0.19
C LEU A 45 1.81 2.90 0.45
N GLY A 46 0.55 2.96 0.01
CA GLY A 46 -0.30 4.10 0.31
C GLY A 46 -1.79 3.79 0.14
N SER A 47 -2.63 4.74 0.54
CA SER A 47 -4.09 4.64 0.38
C SER A 47 -4.67 6.01 0.04
N LEU A 48 -5.47 6.08 -1.03
CA LEU A 48 -6.20 7.28 -1.43
C LEU A 48 -7.18 7.75 -0.35
N LYS A 49 -7.60 6.86 0.56
CA LYS A 49 -8.61 7.18 1.57
C LYS A 49 -8.12 8.26 2.53
N SER A 50 -6.79 8.41 2.65
CA SER A 50 -6.18 9.53 3.38
C SER A 50 -6.47 10.90 2.75
N ASN A 51 -6.82 10.97 1.45
CA ASN A 51 -7.12 12.22 0.74
C ASN A 51 -8.63 12.52 0.68
N VAL A 52 -9.45 11.49 0.45
CA VAL A 52 -10.87 11.64 0.08
C VAL A 52 -11.83 10.84 0.96
N GLY A 53 -11.32 10.20 2.01
CA GLY A 53 -12.10 9.33 2.88
C GLY A 53 -12.46 7.99 2.24
N HIS A 54 -13.26 7.20 2.94
CA HIS A 54 -13.71 5.91 2.44
C HIS A 54 -14.93 6.06 1.54
N LEU A 55 -14.74 6.02 0.23
CA LEU A 55 -15.80 6.13 -0.78
C LEU A 55 -16.68 4.87 -0.93
N GLU A 56 -16.71 4.01 0.10
CA GLU A 56 -17.51 2.78 0.15
C GLU A 56 -17.45 1.95 -1.16
N PRO A 57 -18.53 1.64 -1.94
CA PRO A 57 -18.41 0.89 -3.20
C PRO A 57 -17.46 1.49 -4.23
N ALA A 58 -17.26 2.81 -4.23
CA ALA A 58 -16.42 3.50 -5.19
C ALA A 58 -14.93 3.51 -4.79
N ALA A 59 -14.58 3.03 -3.59
CA ALA A 59 -13.20 3.06 -3.09
C ALA A 59 -12.22 2.30 -4.00
N GLY A 60 -12.64 1.15 -4.56
CA GLY A 60 -11.81 0.36 -5.47
C GLY A 60 -11.54 1.09 -6.78
N LEU A 61 -12.58 1.63 -7.43
CA LEU A 61 -12.44 2.38 -8.68
C LEU A 61 -11.55 3.61 -8.49
N ALA A 62 -11.75 4.37 -7.40
CA ALA A 62 -10.96 5.55 -7.13
C ALA A 62 -9.46 5.21 -6.89
N GLY A 63 -9.17 4.08 -6.24
CA GLY A 63 -7.79 3.58 -6.10
C GLY A 63 -7.16 3.19 -7.44
N VAL A 64 -7.91 2.53 -8.33
CA VAL A 64 -7.45 2.22 -9.69
C VAL A 64 -7.13 3.50 -10.47
N VAL A 65 -7.99 4.52 -10.39
CA VAL A 65 -7.74 5.82 -11.03
C VAL A 65 -6.47 6.47 -10.49
N LYS A 66 -6.24 6.43 -9.17
CA LYS A 66 -4.98 6.92 -8.57
C LYS A 66 -3.76 6.20 -9.15
N VAL A 67 -3.79 4.87 -9.25
CA VAL A 67 -2.65 4.09 -9.79
C VAL A 67 -2.40 4.41 -11.26
N LEU A 68 -3.45 4.49 -12.08
CA LEU A 68 -3.32 4.83 -13.50
C LEU A 68 -2.72 6.23 -13.70
N LEU A 69 -3.20 7.23 -12.95
CA LEU A 69 -2.64 8.59 -13.00
C LEU A 69 -1.20 8.65 -12.45
N SER A 70 -0.87 7.81 -11.46
CA SER A 70 0.49 7.71 -10.93
C SER A 70 1.46 7.15 -11.99
N MET A 71 1.03 6.14 -12.75
CA MET A 71 1.79 5.58 -13.87
C MET A 71 1.93 6.58 -15.03
N GLU A 72 0.84 7.22 -15.42
CA GLU A 72 0.83 8.24 -16.50
C GLU A 72 1.81 9.39 -16.19
N ARG A 73 1.86 9.81 -14.92
CA ARG A 73 2.67 10.97 -14.50
C ARG A 73 4.06 10.59 -13.99
N GLY A 74 4.35 9.30 -13.79
CA GLY A 74 5.61 8.83 -13.21
C GLY A 74 5.85 9.29 -11.77
N VAL A 75 4.79 9.48 -10.98
CA VAL A 75 4.87 10.00 -9.61
C VAL A 75 4.02 9.13 -8.68
N VAL A 76 4.57 8.72 -7.54
CA VAL A 76 3.81 8.16 -6.43
C VAL A 76 3.35 9.30 -5.51
N PRO A 77 2.05 9.66 -5.47
CA PRO A 77 1.57 10.73 -4.61
C PRO A 77 1.61 10.32 -3.13
N PRO A 78 1.79 11.29 -2.21
CA PRO A 78 1.88 10.99 -0.78
C PRO A 78 0.57 10.43 -0.22
N SER A 79 0.68 9.46 0.69
CA SER A 79 -0.40 9.08 1.61
C SER A 79 -0.42 10.06 2.78
N LEU A 80 -1.56 10.69 3.06
CA LEU A 80 -1.67 11.78 4.03
C LEU A 80 -1.89 11.27 5.46
N HIS A 81 -1.76 12.18 6.42
CA HIS A 81 -2.02 11.98 7.85
C HIS A 81 -1.12 10.96 8.58
N VAL A 82 -0.04 10.52 7.93
CA VAL A 82 1.00 9.68 8.55
C VAL A 82 2.10 10.57 9.13
N VAL A 83 1.93 11.00 10.39
CA VAL A 83 2.97 11.75 11.13
C VAL A 83 4.02 10.79 11.71
N ARG A 84 3.58 9.61 12.14
CA ARG A 84 4.41 8.49 12.59
C ARG A 84 3.83 7.20 11.99
N PRO A 85 4.67 6.24 11.56
CA PRO A 85 4.20 4.90 11.21
C PRO A 85 3.42 4.25 12.36
N ASN A 86 2.53 3.30 12.04
CA ASN A 86 1.83 2.53 13.07
C ASN A 86 2.84 1.62 13.80
N ASP A 87 2.98 1.78 15.12
CA ASP A 87 3.96 1.04 15.95
C ASP A 87 3.70 -0.49 15.97
N HIS A 88 2.53 -0.95 15.53
CA HIS A 88 2.23 -2.37 15.36
C HIS A 88 2.75 -2.97 14.04
N ILE A 89 3.35 -2.15 13.18
CA ILE A 89 3.92 -2.56 11.89
C ILE A 89 5.42 -2.29 11.92
N ARG A 90 6.22 -3.34 11.84
CA ARG A 90 7.68 -3.24 11.70
C ARG A 90 8.05 -3.07 10.23
N PHE A 91 7.80 -1.88 9.68
CA PHE A 91 7.96 -1.61 8.25
C PHE A 91 9.35 -2.00 7.73
N GLU A 92 10.41 -1.76 8.52
CA GLU A 92 11.80 -2.14 8.23
C GLU A 92 11.99 -3.62 7.84
N ASP A 93 11.11 -4.50 8.34
CA ASP A 93 11.12 -5.94 8.09
C ASP A 93 10.12 -6.37 7.01
N THR A 94 9.48 -5.43 6.32
CA THR A 94 8.48 -5.68 5.26
C THR A 94 8.98 -5.22 3.90
N PRO A 95 8.38 -5.70 2.79
CA PRO A 95 8.62 -5.15 1.46
C PRO A 95 8.32 -3.65 1.29
N PHE A 96 7.58 -3.05 2.24
CA PHE A 96 6.95 -1.73 2.12
C PHE A 96 7.66 -0.62 2.87
#